data_AF-A0AA88VU21-F1
#
_entry.id   AF-A0AA88VU21-F1
#
_cell.length_a   1.000
_cell.length_b   1.000
_cell.length_c   1.000
_cell.angle_alpha   90.00
_cell.angle_beta   90.00
_cell.angle_gamma   90.00
#
_symmetry.space_group_name_H-M   'P 1'
#
loop_
_entity.id
_entity.type
_entity.pdbx_description
1 polymer ?
#
loop_
_entity_poly.entity_id
_entity_poly.type
_entity_poly.pdbx_seq_one_letter_code
_entity_poly.pdbx_strand_id
1 'polypeptide(L)'
;MAVIFFPPSLSISHPSPSSLYSRSRSSSASMNHPHRNNKGAASRMSFMEFPYVSGPRRELMVELVSTLETRLATHLLPCDLPPDVQYYQNQTGTAQATLHVRSGIQSSPIDFILGSWLHCQLPSGGELNITSLSAYLNLLTDAPNFLFELIQSSPTSVVLILDLPPRKDLVLHPDYLKTFYEDTQLDRHRQLLEKLPEVKPYTSSSLYIRSVVSPTGILVSIEAQAGETERVVEIVRDHVSPIAREVLGFWLDVCVSGEREVKEPERAYLARRDQVSKNKTIEADLGSSLPRLFGQEVADRVIKALEKFYNR
;
A
#
# COMPACT_ATOMS: atom_id res chain seq x y z
N MET A 1 -0.29 6.16 4.18
CA MET A 1 0.89 5.60 4.83
C MET A 1 1.02 4.18 4.33
N ALA A 2 1.92 3.89 3.38
CA ALA A 2 2.22 2.49 3.08
C ALA A 2 3.13 1.97 4.21
N VAL A 3 2.81 0.81 4.79
CA VAL A 3 3.49 0.23 5.96
C VAL A 3 4.02 -1.14 5.57
N ILE A 4 5.08 -1.16 4.76
CA ILE A 4 5.92 -2.33 4.54
C ILE A 4 6.80 -2.59 5.77
N PHE A 5 6.18 -2.80 6.95
CA PHE A 5 6.94 -3.07 8.16
C PHE A 5 7.53 -4.48 8.12
N PHE A 6 8.84 -4.55 8.21
CA PHE A 6 9.55 -5.80 8.40
C PHE A 6 9.86 -6.03 9.88
N PRO A 7 9.72 -7.27 10.39
CA PRO A 7 10.16 -7.58 11.74
C PRO A 7 11.68 -7.35 11.90
N PRO A 8 12.14 -6.81 13.05
CA PRO A 8 13.52 -6.35 13.25
C PRO A 8 14.59 -7.45 13.40
N SER A 9 14.25 -8.74 13.32
CA SER A 9 15.15 -9.83 13.78
C SER A 9 15.82 -10.69 12.70
N LEU A 10 15.78 -10.31 11.42
CA LEU A 10 16.47 -11.08 10.37
C LEU A 10 17.79 -10.42 9.97
N SER A 11 18.82 -10.63 10.78
CA SER A 11 20.21 -10.30 10.47
C SER A 11 20.77 -11.34 9.47
N ILE A 12 21.08 -10.91 8.25
CA ILE A 12 21.74 -11.74 7.24
C ILE A 12 23.20 -11.29 7.15
N SER A 13 24.13 -12.15 7.55
CA SER A 13 25.56 -11.96 7.34
C SER A 13 25.97 -12.39 5.93
N HIS A 14 26.68 -11.51 5.22
CA HIS A 14 27.18 -11.77 3.87
C HIS A 14 28.46 -12.62 3.85
N PRO A 15 28.62 -13.55 2.89
CA PRO A 15 29.92 -13.93 2.36
C PRO A 15 30.18 -13.25 0.99
N SER A 16 31.43 -12.83 0.78
CA SER A 16 31.95 -12.12 -0.40
C SER A 16 31.88 -12.93 -1.72
N PRO A 17 31.71 -12.28 -2.89
CA PRO A 17 31.63 -12.98 -4.18
C PRO A 17 32.99 -13.12 -4.86
N SER A 18 33.27 -14.33 -5.36
CA SER A 18 34.31 -14.60 -6.37
C SER A 18 33.73 -14.51 -7.78
N SER A 19 34.39 -13.73 -8.62
CA SER A 19 34.08 -13.46 -10.02
C SER A 19 34.30 -14.68 -10.92
N LEU A 20 33.49 -14.86 -11.97
CA LEU A 20 33.99 -15.32 -13.28
C LEU A 20 33.09 -14.82 -14.42
N TYR A 21 33.75 -14.17 -15.38
CA TYR A 21 33.23 -13.67 -16.65
C TYR A 21 32.84 -14.80 -17.61
N SER A 22 31.77 -14.61 -18.39
CA SER A 22 31.80 -14.98 -19.81
C SER A 22 30.78 -14.20 -20.64
N ARG A 23 31.26 -13.71 -21.79
CA ARG A 23 30.56 -12.94 -22.82
C ARG A 23 30.02 -13.90 -23.89
N SER A 24 28.83 -13.65 -24.40
CA SER A 24 28.48 -13.99 -25.79
C SER A 24 27.43 -13.03 -26.34
N ARG A 25 27.77 -12.43 -27.49
CA ARG A 25 26.92 -11.58 -28.32
C ARG A 25 26.16 -12.46 -29.30
N SER A 26 24.88 -12.16 -29.51
CA SER A 26 24.20 -12.46 -30.77
C SER A 26 23.15 -11.39 -31.06
N SER A 27 23.35 -10.74 -32.21
CA SER A 27 22.49 -9.72 -32.81
C SER A 27 21.45 -10.38 -33.70
N SER A 28 20.19 -9.99 -33.59
CA SER A 28 19.21 -10.18 -34.67
C SER A 28 18.31 -8.95 -34.78
N ALA A 29 18.09 -8.55 -36.03
CA ALA A 29 17.41 -7.34 -36.46
C ALA A 29 15.89 -7.41 -36.20
N SER A 30 15.30 -6.30 -35.78
CA SER A 30 13.84 -6.16 -35.63
C SER A 30 13.30 -5.10 -36.59
N MET A 31 12.28 -5.49 -37.35
CA MET A 31 11.57 -4.67 -38.33
C MET A 31 10.62 -3.69 -37.64
N ASN A 32 10.57 -2.46 -38.18
CA ASN A 32 9.70 -1.39 -37.74
C ASN A 32 8.23 -1.63 -38.11
N HIS A 33 7.34 -1.56 -37.11
CA HIS A 33 5.91 -1.25 -37.30
C HIS A 33 5.43 -0.32 -36.16
N PRO A 34 4.40 0.51 -36.40
CA PRO A 34 4.22 1.79 -35.72
C PRO A 34 3.73 1.62 -34.27
N HIS A 35 4.57 2.06 -33.33
CA HIS A 35 4.25 2.10 -31.91
C HIS A 35 3.20 3.17 -31.58
N ARG A 36 1.96 2.72 -31.40
CA ARG A 36 0.96 3.44 -30.59
C ARG A 36 1.21 3.09 -29.12
N ASN A 37 1.46 4.10 -28.29
CA ASN A 37 1.79 3.99 -26.86
C ASN A 37 0.80 3.09 -26.09
N ASN A 38 1.18 1.83 -25.83
CA ASN A 38 0.40 0.85 -25.06
C ASN A 38 1.17 0.30 -23.83
N LYS A 39 2.26 0.98 -23.43
CA LYS A 39 3.16 0.50 -22.36
C LYS A 39 2.53 0.57 -20.95
N GLY A 40 1.61 1.51 -20.72
CA GLY A 40 0.90 1.62 -19.44
C GLY A 40 -0.10 0.49 -19.17
N ALA A 41 -0.72 -0.06 -20.23
CA ALA A 41 -1.67 -1.16 -20.09
C ALA A 41 -0.99 -2.48 -19.69
N ALA A 42 0.15 -2.80 -20.32
CA ALA A 42 0.92 -4.02 -20.02
C ALA A 42 1.46 -4.05 -18.58
N SER A 43 1.79 -2.88 -18.03
CA SER A 43 2.32 -2.78 -16.67
C SER A 43 1.23 -2.75 -15.59
N ARG A 44 0.04 -2.21 -15.90
CA ARG A 44 -1.15 -2.41 -15.06
C ARG A 44 -1.52 -3.89 -14.99
N MET A 45 -1.37 -4.63 -16.09
CA MET A 45 -1.66 -6.06 -16.11
C MET A 45 -0.80 -6.84 -15.11
N SER A 46 0.51 -6.57 -15.03
CA SER A 46 1.39 -7.26 -14.06
C SER A 46 1.12 -6.89 -12.60
N PHE A 47 0.75 -5.63 -12.31
CA PHE A 47 0.31 -5.26 -10.96
C PHE A 47 -0.94 -6.02 -10.54
N MET A 48 -1.92 -6.16 -11.44
CA MET A 48 -3.21 -6.80 -11.16
C MET A 48 -3.17 -8.34 -11.07
N GLU A 49 -2.01 -8.97 -11.31
CA GLU A 49 -1.86 -10.42 -11.22
C GLU A 49 -1.84 -10.94 -9.77
N PHE A 50 -1.25 -10.19 -8.84
CA PHE A 50 -1.00 -10.59 -7.45
C PHE A 50 -0.58 -12.07 -7.32
N PRO A 51 0.58 -12.47 -7.87
CA PRO A 51 0.86 -13.87 -8.18
C PRO A 51 1.16 -14.76 -6.96
N TYR A 52 1.53 -14.18 -5.82
CA TYR A 52 2.03 -14.89 -4.64
C TYR A 52 1.02 -15.02 -3.48
N VAL A 53 -0.24 -14.66 -3.71
CA VAL A 53 -1.26 -14.65 -2.65
C VAL A 53 -2.42 -15.60 -2.95
N SER A 54 -3.20 -15.94 -1.92
CA SER A 54 -4.38 -16.79 -2.07
C SER A 54 -5.43 -16.18 -3.00
N GLY A 55 -6.29 -17.04 -3.58
CA GLY A 55 -7.38 -16.63 -4.48
C GLY A 55 -8.23 -15.47 -3.90
N PRO A 56 -8.80 -15.62 -2.70
CA PRO A 56 -9.60 -14.55 -2.09
C PRO A 56 -8.85 -13.25 -1.83
N ARG A 57 -7.55 -13.32 -1.48
CA ARG A 57 -6.73 -12.12 -1.30
C ARG A 57 -6.48 -11.41 -2.63
N ARG A 58 -6.18 -12.15 -3.69
CA ARG A 58 -6.03 -11.59 -5.05
C ARG A 58 -7.34 -10.96 -5.52
N GLU A 59 -8.45 -11.67 -5.39
CA GLU A 59 -9.78 -11.19 -5.78
C GLU A 59 -10.13 -9.88 -5.05
N LEU A 60 -9.89 -9.82 -3.75
CA LEU A 60 -10.07 -8.59 -2.96
C LEU A 60 -9.23 -7.44 -3.50
N MET A 61 -7.92 -7.64 -3.70
CA MET A 61 -7.04 -6.57 -4.20
C MET A 61 -7.46 -6.10 -5.59
N VAL A 62 -7.79 -7.02 -6.49
CA VAL A 62 -8.30 -6.71 -7.83
C VAL A 62 -9.59 -5.89 -7.75
N GLU A 63 -10.51 -6.27 -6.88
CA GLU A 63 -11.79 -5.59 -6.69
C GLU A 63 -11.60 -4.18 -6.12
N LEU A 64 -10.79 -4.02 -5.07
CA LEU A 64 -10.51 -2.71 -4.46
C LEU A 64 -9.85 -1.75 -5.46
N VAL A 65 -8.80 -2.21 -6.16
CA VAL A 65 -8.12 -1.40 -7.18
C VAL A 65 -9.08 -1.03 -8.31
N SER A 66 -9.83 -2.01 -8.84
CA SER A 66 -10.73 -1.77 -9.97
C SER A 66 -11.85 -0.81 -9.57
N THR A 67 -12.44 -0.98 -8.39
CA THR A 67 -13.49 -0.09 -7.86
C THR A 67 -12.98 1.34 -7.75
N LEU A 68 -11.81 1.51 -7.13
CA LEU A 68 -11.19 2.82 -6.95
C LEU A 68 -10.87 3.47 -8.31
N GLU A 69 -10.21 2.76 -9.22
CA GLU A 69 -9.84 3.31 -10.53
C GLU A 69 -11.05 3.62 -11.41
N THR A 70 -12.10 2.79 -11.38
CA THR A 70 -13.33 3.01 -12.14
C THR A 70 -14.08 4.22 -11.60
N ARG A 71 -14.24 4.33 -10.28
CA ARG A 71 -14.96 5.45 -9.66
C ARG A 71 -14.19 6.77 -9.75
N LEU A 72 -12.85 6.72 -9.84
CA LEU A 72 -11.99 7.89 -9.98
C LEU A 72 -11.45 8.06 -11.41
N ALA A 73 -12.07 7.45 -12.42
CA ALA A 73 -11.55 7.43 -13.79
C ALA A 73 -11.32 8.83 -14.38
N THR A 74 -12.21 9.78 -14.09
CA THR A 74 -12.12 11.19 -14.51
C THR A 74 -11.21 12.02 -13.61
N HIS A 75 -10.78 11.48 -12.47
CA HIS A 75 -9.99 12.17 -11.45
C HIS A 75 -8.50 11.81 -11.50
N LEU A 76 -8.12 10.79 -12.26
CA LEU A 76 -6.77 10.20 -12.23
C LEU A 76 -6.08 10.23 -13.60
N LEU A 77 -4.84 10.72 -13.62
CA LEU A 77 -3.93 10.56 -14.74
C LEU A 77 -3.51 9.09 -14.91
N PRO A 78 -3.04 8.68 -16.10
CA PRO A 78 -2.39 7.38 -16.28
C PRO A 78 -1.15 7.23 -15.38
N CYS A 79 -0.73 5.98 -15.14
CA CYS A 79 0.53 5.70 -14.45
C CYS A 79 1.71 6.16 -15.33
N ASP A 80 2.61 6.96 -14.76
CA ASP A 80 3.79 7.54 -15.40
C ASP A 80 5.11 6.98 -14.84
N LEU A 81 5.04 5.94 -13.99
CA LEU A 81 6.22 5.26 -13.47
C LEU A 81 7.02 4.58 -14.60
N PRO A 82 8.37 4.62 -14.53
CA PRO A 82 9.22 3.83 -15.43
C PRO A 82 8.94 2.32 -15.30
N PRO A 83 9.02 1.52 -16.39
CA PRO A 83 8.75 0.07 -16.33
C PRO A 83 9.59 -0.69 -15.30
N ASP A 84 10.84 -0.28 -15.12
CA ASP A 84 11.82 -0.82 -14.16
C ASP A 84 11.62 -0.35 -12.71
N VAL A 85 10.57 0.43 -12.47
CA VAL A 85 10.02 0.80 -11.16
C VAL A 85 8.64 0.18 -10.97
N GLN A 86 7.86 0.00 -12.04
CA GLN A 86 6.55 -0.65 -11.96
C GLN A 86 6.66 -2.13 -11.64
N TYR A 87 7.72 -2.80 -12.08
CA TYR A 87 8.11 -4.13 -11.64
C TYR A 87 9.61 -4.15 -11.39
N TYR A 88 10.03 -4.68 -10.24
CA TYR A 88 11.43 -4.82 -9.88
C TYR A 88 11.65 -6.05 -9.02
N GLN A 89 12.86 -6.58 -9.09
CA GLN A 89 13.29 -7.73 -8.32
C GLN A 89 14.75 -7.58 -7.92
N ASN A 90 15.19 -8.33 -6.92
CA ASN A 90 16.59 -8.39 -6.55
C ASN A 90 17.40 -9.27 -7.54
N GLN A 91 18.72 -9.19 -7.45
CA GLN A 91 19.63 -9.89 -8.38
C GLN A 91 19.46 -11.42 -8.34
N THR A 92 19.07 -11.96 -7.20
CA THR A 92 18.88 -13.41 -6.97
C THR A 92 17.47 -13.89 -7.30
N GLY A 93 16.53 -13.00 -7.62
CA GLY A 93 15.11 -13.32 -7.86
C GLY A 93 14.32 -13.72 -6.62
N THR A 94 14.91 -13.63 -5.42
CA THR A 94 14.29 -14.01 -4.14
C THR A 94 13.38 -12.94 -3.56
N ALA A 95 13.44 -11.71 -4.06
CA ALA A 95 12.50 -10.64 -3.74
C ALA A 95 11.99 -9.99 -5.02
N GLN A 96 10.68 -9.80 -5.11
CA GLN A 96 9.98 -9.24 -6.27
C GLN A 96 8.89 -8.29 -5.79
N ALA A 97 8.66 -7.21 -6.51
CA ALA A 97 7.60 -6.27 -6.19
C ALA A 97 7.09 -5.53 -7.41
N THR A 98 5.88 -4.99 -7.28
CA THR A 98 5.32 -4.03 -8.23
C THR A 98 4.89 -2.74 -7.55
N LEU A 99 4.87 -1.67 -8.33
CA LEU A 99 4.31 -0.38 -7.94
C LEU A 99 3.40 0.13 -9.05
N HIS A 100 2.20 0.52 -8.65
CA HIS A 100 1.23 1.18 -9.50
C HIS A 100 0.85 2.51 -8.86
N VAL A 101 1.19 3.62 -9.52
CA VAL A 101 0.91 4.95 -9.01
C VAL A 101 0.16 5.74 -10.06
N ARG A 102 -0.92 6.42 -9.66
CA ARG A 102 -1.65 7.35 -10.54
C ARG A 102 -1.89 8.64 -9.79
N SER A 103 -1.43 9.75 -10.37
CA SER A 103 -1.67 11.09 -9.81
C SER A 103 -3.10 11.53 -10.09
N GLY A 104 -3.65 12.38 -9.22
CA GLY A 104 -4.86 13.13 -9.52
C GLY A 104 -4.63 14.15 -10.63
N ILE A 105 -5.70 14.49 -11.36
CA ILE A 105 -5.70 15.69 -12.23
C ILE A 105 -5.71 16.96 -11.37
N GLN A 106 -5.36 18.11 -11.95
CA GLN A 106 -5.21 19.38 -11.21
C GLN A 106 -6.45 19.81 -10.40
N SER A 107 -7.66 19.54 -10.90
CA SER A 107 -8.93 19.86 -10.23
C SER A 107 -9.43 18.77 -9.28
N SER A 108 -8.73 17.63 -9.20
CA SER A 108 -9.11 16.51 -8.37
C SER A 108 -8.69 16.75 -6.92
N PRO A 109 -9.48 16.34 -5.91
CA PRO A 109 -9.02 16.31 -4.52
C PRO A 109 -8.00 15.19 -4.26
N ILE A 110 -7.81 14.27 -5.21
CA ILE A 110 -6.80 13.22 -5.12
C ILE A 110 -5.41 13.81 -5.41
N ASP A 111 -4.45 13.52 -4.55
CA ASP A 111 -3.03 13.76 -4.83
C ASP A 111 -2.47 12.62 -5.70
N PHE A 112 -2.48 11.40 -5.14
CA PHE A 112 -2.16 10.19 -5.88
C PHE A 112 -2.75 8.96 -5.19
N ILE A 113 -2.89 7.89 -5.98
CA ILE A 113 -3.17 6.55 -5.49
C ILE A 113 -1.91 5.70 -5.68
N LEU A 114 -1.66 4.77 -4.76
CA LEU A 114 -0.52 3.87 -4.79
C LEU A 114 -0.99 2.47 -4.41
N GLY A 115 -0.87 1.55 -5.36
CA GLY A 115 -1.01 0.11 -5.15
C GLY A 115 0.33 -0.59 -5.25
N SER A 116 0.53 -1.64 -4.46
CA SER A 116 1.73 -2.46 -4.54
C SER A 116 1.46 -3.91 -4.16
N TRP A 117 2.34 -4.79 -4.64
CA TRP A 117 2.56 -6.08 -4.00
C TRP A 117 4.06 -6.33 -3.87
N LEU A 118 4.44 -7.08 -2.84
CA LEU A 118 5.81 -7.49 -2.56
C LEU A 118 5.81 -8.96 -2.15
N HIS A 119 6.72 -9.71 -2.74
CA HIS A 119 7.06 -11.08 -2.38
C HIS A 119 8.53 -11.16 -2.01
N CYS A 120 8.85 -11.86 -0.92
CA CYS A 120 10.23 -12.13 -0.53
C CYS A 120 10.36 -13.50 0.12
N GLN A 121 11.28 -14.31 -0.38
CA GLN A 121 11.70 -15.54 0.27
C GLN A 121 12.59 -15.20 1.46
N LEU A 122 12.19 -15.67 2.65
CA LEU A 122 12.89 -15.43 3.90
C LEU A 122 14.01 -16.46 4.08
N PRO A 123 15.14 -16.09 4.72
CA PRO A 123 16.24 -17.02 5.01
C PRO A 123 15.83 -18.26 5.83
N SER A 124 14.74 -18.14 6.60
CA SER A 124 14.15 -19.24 7.36
C SER A 124 13.41 -20.28 6.51
N GLY A 125 13.31 -20.08 5.19
CA GLY A 125 12.53 -20.91 4.27
C GLY A 125 11.04 -20.52 4.19
N GLY A 126 10.62 -19.49 4.93
CA GLY A 126 9.29 -18.91 4.81
C GLY A 126 9.19 -17.87 3.69
N GLU A 127 8.01 -17.26 3.54
CA GLU A 127 7.77 -16.20 2.58
C GLU A 127 7.10 -15.01 3.26
N LEU A 128 7.43 -13.81 2.78
CA LEU A 128 6.73 -12.58 3.09
C LEU A 128 5.98 -12.10 1.86
N ASN A 129 4.66 -11.97 2.00
CA ASN A 129 3.77 -11.48 0.95
C ASN A 129 2.96 -10.29 1.45
N ILE A 130 3.20 -9.12 0.86
CA ILE A 130 2.53 -7.85 1.17
C ILE A 130 1.72 -7.40 -0.03
N THR A 131 0.52 -6.91 0.21
CA THR A 131 -0.34 -6.27 -0.80
C THR A 131 -0.92 -5.03 -0.18
N SER A 132 -0.75 -3.88 -0.84
CA SER A 132 -1.20 -2.59 -0.32
C SER A 132 -1.99 -1.80 -1.36
N LEU A 133 -2.92 -1.00 -0.87
CA LEU A 133 -3.59 0.05 -1.61
C LEU A 133 -3.73 1.27 -0.69
N SER A 134 -3.21 2.40 -1.14
CA SER A 134 -3.34 3.67 -0.43
C SER A 134 -3.77 4.78 -1.38
N ALA A 135 -4.50 5.75 -0.86
CA ALA A 135 -4.88 6.94 -1.60
C ALA A 135 -4.67 8.17 -0.74
N TYR A 136 -3.98 9.16 -1.30
CA TYR A 136 -3.67 10.42 -0.66
C TYR A 136 -4.51 11.52 -1.26
N LEU A 137 -5.09 12.35 -0.39
CA LEU A 137 -5.82 13.55 -0.76
C LEU A 137 -4.90 14.77 -0.68
N ASN A 138 -5.15 15.76 -1.54
CA ASN A 138 -4.37 17.00 -1.59
C ASN A 138 -5.01 18.13 -0.77
N LEU A 139 -4.53 19.36 -0.92
CA LEU A 139 -4.95 20.52 -0.11
C LEU A 139 -6.32 21.11 -0.48
N LEU A 140 -7.00 20.58 -1.50
CA LEU A 140 -8.37 20.98 -1.84
C LEU A 140 -9.40 20.46 -0.84
N THR A 141 -9.04 19.45 -0.06
CA THR A 141 -9.86 18.88 1.01
C THR A 141 -8.95 18.57 2.21
N ASP A 142 -9.50 18.45 3.39
CA ASP A 142 -8.82 17.97 4.60
C ASP A 142 -9.29 16.54 4.96
N ALA A 143 -10.17 15.93 4.16
CA ALA A 143 -10.75 14.64 4.45
C ALA A 143 -9.66 13.56 4.63
N PRO A 144 -9.93 12.48 5.38
CA PRO A 144 -8.95 11.42 5.63
C PRO A 144 -8.40 10.77 4.36
N ASN A 145 -7.18 10.25 4.46
CA ASN A 145 -6.62 9.38 3.42
C ASN A 145 -7.25 7.98 3.47
N PHE A 146 -6.91 7.10 2.53
CA PHE A 146 -7.27 5.68 2.55
C PHE A 146 -6.03 4.80 2.66
N LEU A 147 -6.12 3.75 3.48
CA LEU A 147 -5.09 2.73 3.62
C LEU A 147 -5.71 1.34 3.76
N PHE A 148 -5.26 0.40 2.94
CA PHE A 148 -5.52 -1.03 3.06
C PHE A 148 -4.22 -1.80 2.83
N GLU A 149 -3.87 -2.70 3.76
CA GLU A 149 -2.74 -3.61 3.63
C GLU A 149 -3.03 -4.98 4.23
N LEU A 150 -2.54 -6.01 3.54
CA LEU A 150 -2.40 -7.35 4.09
C LEU A 150 -0.93 -7.73 4.08
N ILE A 151 -0.42 -8.19 5.21
CA ILE A 151 0.98 -8.57 5.43
C ILE A 151 0.99 -10.00 5.94
N GLN A 152 1.55 -10.92 5.16
CA GLN A 152 1.55 -12.34 5.50
C GLN A 152 2.99 -12.86 5.53
N SER A 153 3.46 -13.27 6.70
CA SER A 153 4.80 -13.86 6.90
C SER A 153 4.76 -15.36 7.18
N SER A 154 3.56 -15.96 7.28
CA SER A 154 3.37 -17.41 7.38
C SER A 154 2.03 -17.82 6.75
N PRO A 155 1.82 -19.10 6.41
CA PRO A 155 0.54 -19.57 5.86
C PRO A 155 -0.65 -19.37 6.80
N THR A 156 -0.43 -19.35 8.12
CA THR A 156 -1.48 -19.33 9.14
C THR A 156 -1.60 -17.98 9.86
N SER A 157 -0.85 -16.95 9.46
CA SER A 157 -0.91 -15.63 10.08
C SER A 157 -0.87 -14.51 9.04
N VAL A 158 -1.86 -13.63 9.10
CA VAL A 158 -1.91 -12.40 8.30
C VAL A 158 -2.23 -11.21 9.19
N VAL A 159 -1.50 -10.12 9.00
CA VAL A 159 -1.79 -8.82 9.60
C VAL A 159 -2.62 -8.02 8.61
N LEU A 160 -3.73 -7.48 9.07
CA LEU A 160 -4.58 -6.52 8.36
C LEU A 160 -4.34 -5.13 8.95
N ILE A 161 -4.10 -4.16 8.05
CA ILE A 161 -4.15 -2.74 8.35
C ILE A 161 -5.18 -2.13 7.41
N LEU A 162 -6.30 -1.68 7.95
CA LEU A 162 -7.32 -0.96 7.19
C LEU A 162 -7.74 0.27 7.98
N ASP A 163 -7.53 1.45 7.39
CA ASP A 163 -7.74 2.71 8.07
C ASP A 163 -8.11 3.84 7.11
N LEU A 164 -8.70 4.88 7.67
CA LEU A 164 -8.81 6.20 7.06
C LEU A 164 -7.93 7.19 7.83
N PRO A 165 -6.61 7.30 7.54
CA PRO A 165 -5.69 8.05 8.39
C PRO A 165 -6.05 9.55 8.46
N PRO A 166 -6.13 10.14 9.66
CA PRO A 166 -6.52 11.53 9.85
C PRO A 166 -5.45 12.50 9.36
N ARG A 167 -5.89 13.52 8.61
CA ARG A 167 -5.03 14.62 8.16
C ARG A 167 -5.07 15.83 9.10
N LYS A 168 -5.72 15.70 10.25
CA LYS A 168 -5.71 16.67 11.34
C LYS A 168 -5.38 16.03 12.67
N ASP A 169 -4.87 16.84 13.59
CA ASP A 169 -4.73 16.44 14.98
C ASP A 169 -6.11 16.31 15.63
N LEU A 170 -6.46 15.10 16.07
CA LEU A 170 -7.80 14.78 16.55
C LEU A 170 -8.12 15.38 17.92
N VAL A 171 -7.10 15.74 18.70
CA VAL A 171 -7.28 16.42 19.99
C VAL A 171 -7.53 17.91 19.78
N LEU A 172 -6.80 18.53 18.86
CA LEU A 172 -6.98 19.94 18.51
C LEU A 172 -8.23 20.21 17.67
N HIS A 173 -8.76 19.19 16.98
CA HIS A 173 -9.90 19.29 16.07
C HIS A 173 -10.99 18.26 16.38
N PRO A 174 -11.72 18.41 17.50
CA PRO A 174 -12.76 17.46 17.90
C PRO A 174 -13.91 17.37 16.89
N ASP A 175 -14.25 18.46 16.18
CA ASP A 175 -15.27 18.42 15.13
C ASP A 175 -14.86 17.53 13.94
N TYR A 176 -13.55 17.44 13.66
CA TYR A 176 -13.02 16.54 12.63
C TYR A 176 -13.12 15.08 13.08
N LEU A 177 -12.77 14.80 14.34
CA LEU A 177 -12.95 13.48 14.95
C LEU A 177 -14.41 13.03 14.84
N LYS A 178 -15.32 13.91 15.23
CA LYS A 178 -16.75 13.66 15.18
C LYS A 178 -17.24 13.35 13.75
N THR A 179 -16.90 14.22 12.81
CA THR A 179 -17.37 14.15 11.41
C THR A 179 -16.94 12.86 10.71
N PHE A 180 -15.68 12.45 10.87
CA PHE A 180 -15.14 11.32 10.09
C PHE A 180 -15.10 9.99 10.82
N TYR A 181 -15.24 9.97 12.14
CA TYR A 181 -15.00 8.75 12.93
C TYR A 181 -16.11 8.43 13.92
N GLU A 182 -16.64 9.41 14.66
CA GLU A 182 -17.72 9.13 15.62
C GLU A 182 -19.06 8.94 14.93
N ASP A 183 -19.41 9.80 13.97
CA ASP A 183 -20.72 9.78 13.31
C ASP A 183 -20.81 8.73 12.18
N THR A 184 -19.70 8.10 11.81
CA THR A 184 -19.55 7.28 10.59
C THR A 184 -19.65 5.77 10.83
N GLN A 185 -19.79 5.35 12.10
CA GLN A 185 -19.81 3.94 12.53
C GLN A 185 -18.62 3.09 12.07
N LEU A 186 -17.49 3.71 11.65
CA LEU A 186 -16.33 2.99 11.15
C LEU A 186 -15.77 1.99 12.17
N ASP A 187 -15.87 2.30 13.47
CA ASP A 187 -15.43 1.39 14.54
C ASP A 187 -16.20 0.06 14.58
N ARG A 188 -17.43 0.02 14.05
CA ARG A 188 -18.25 -1.21 13.98
C ARG A 188 -17.51 -2.32 13.23
N HIS A 189 -16.78 -1.97 12.16
CA HIS A 189 -16.06 -2.96 11.36
C HIS A 189 -14.95 -3.64 12.15
N ARG A 190 -14.19 -2.87 12.95
CA ARG A 190 -13.18 -3.40 13.87
C ARG A 190 -13.82 -4.35 14.89
N GLN A 191 -14.92 -3.91 15.52
CA GLN A 191 -15.66 -4.71 16.50
C GLN A 191 -16.23 -6.01 15.92
N LEU A 192 -16.59 -6.03 14.63
CA LEU A 192 -17.06 -7.25 13.96
C LEU A 192 -15.95 -8.28 13.79
N LEU A 193 -14.74 -7.84 13.41
CA LEU A 193 -13.59 -8.72 13.27
C LEU A 193 -13.11 -9.26 14.63
N GLU A 194 -13.07 -8.42 15.66
CA GLU A 194 -12.63 -8.82 17.01
C GLU A 194 -13.52 -9.88 17.68
N LYS A 195 -14.71 -10.17 17.14
CA LYS A 195 -15.56 -11.27 17.60
C LYS A 195 -15.07 -12.65 17.14
N LEU A 196 -14.20 -12.70 16.14
CA LEU A 196 -13.63 -13.94 15.64
C LEU A 196 -12.50 -14.41 16.57
N PRO A 197 -12.46 -15.70 16.97
CA PRO A 197 -11.46 -16.20 17.90
C PRO A 197 -10.02 -16.14 17.34
N GLU A 198 -9.87 -16.13 16.02
CA GLU A 198 -8.57 -16.01 15.34
C GLU A 198 -8.03 -14.58 15.30
N VAL A 199 -8.87 -13.58 15.60
CA VAL A 199 -8.53 -12.17 15.45
C VAL A 199 -8.04 -11.61 16.78
N LYS A 200 -6.86 -10.97 16.75
CA LYS A 200 -6.27 -10.25 17.88
C LYS A 200 -5.82 -8.86 17.46
N PRO A 201 -5.81 -7.87 18.37
CA PRO A 201 -5.21 -6.57 18.07
C PRO A 201 -3.75 -6.71 17.65
N TYR A 202 -3.39 -6.08 16.53
CA TYR A 202 -2.00 -5.96 16.09
C TYR A 202 -1.42 -4.62 16.57
N THR A 203 -0.31 -4.70 17.29
CA THR A 203 0.42 -3.51 17.74
C THR A 203 1.69 -3.35 16.92
N SER A 204 1.71 -2.39 15.99
CA SER A 204 2.90 -2.09 15.18
C SER A 204 4.12 -1.81 16.06
N SER A 205 5.31 -2.30 15.74
CA SER A 205 6.52 -1.97 16.51
C SER A 205 6.98 -0.53 16.30
N SER A 206 6.50 0.18 15.28
CA SER A 206 6.76 1.60 15.10
C SER A 206 5.71 2.47 15.80
N LEU A 207 6.18 3.23 16.79
CA LEU A 207 5.36 4.20 17.51
C LEU A 207 4.80 5.28 16.57
N TYR A 208 5.51 5.58 15.49
CA TYR A 208 5.05 6.54 14.50
C TYR A 208 3.78 6.04 13.79
N ILE A 209 3.74 4.77 13.36
CA ILE A 209 2.53 4.16 12.79
C ILE A 209 1.38 4.27 13.79
N ARG A 210 1.62 3.88 15.05
CA ARG A 210 0.60 3.96 16.10
C ARG A 210 0.06 5.37 16.30
N SER A 211 0.85 6.41 16.05
CA SER A 211 0.42 7.81 16.25
C SER A 211 -0.37 8.41 15.10
N VAL A 212 -0.31 7.82 13.90
CA VAL A 212 -0.97 8.38 12.71
C VAL A 212 -2.15 7.57 12.21
N VAL A 213 -2.38 6.38 12.76
CA VAL A 213 -3.62 5.62 12.51
C VAL A 213 -4.80 6.28 13.22
N SER A 214 -5.98 6.19 12.63
CA SER A 214 -7.19 6.73 13.25
C SER A 214 -7.63 5.91 14.48
N PRO A 215 -8.44 6.49 15.37
CA PRO A 215 -9.04 5.77 16.50
C PRO A 215 -9.94 4.59 16.08
N THR A 216 -10.42 4.56 14.83
CA THR A 216 -11.26 3.49 14.29
C THR A 216 -10.49 2.57 13.33
N GLY A 217 -9.17 2.72 13.24
CA GLY A 217 -8.32 1.89 12.38
C GLY A 217 -8.38 0.42 12.77
N ILE A 218 -8.53 -0.45 11.78
CA ILE A 218 -8.49 -1.91 11.96
C ILE A 218 -7.05 -2.36 11.82
N LEU A 219 -6.38 -2.55 12.95
CA LEU A 219 -5.04 -3.13 13.03
C LEU A 219 -5.14 -4.45 13.78
N VAL A 220 -5.21 -5.56 13.04
CA VAL A 220 -5.43 -6.89 13.62
C VAL A 220 -4.50 -7.94 13.04
N SER A 221 -4.13 -8.90 13.86
CA SER A 221 -3.51 -10.16 13.47
C SER A 221 -4.60 -11.23 13.39
N ILE A 222 -4.68 -11.93 12.26
CA ILE A 222 -5.54 -13.09 12.07
C ILE A 222 -4.64 -14.32 12.14
N GLU A 223 -4.81 -15.12 13.18
CA GLU A 223 -3.95 -16.27 13.52
C GLU A 223 -4.80 -17.55 13.59
N ALA A 224 -4.60 -18.44 12.62
CA ALA A 224 -5.19 -19.78 12.63
C ALA A 224 -4.22 -20.80 13.26
N GLN A 225 -4.74 -21.96 13.67
CA GLN A 225 -3.90 -23.02 14.24
C GLN A 225 -3.00 -23.64 13.16
N ALA A 226 -1.96 -24.35 13.60
CA ALA A 226 -1.09 -25.08 12.70
C ALA A 226 -1.91 -26.12 11.90
N GLY A 227 -1.85 -26.04 10.56
CA GLY A 227 -2.64 -26.88 9.66
C GLY A 227 -3.96 -26.28 9.19
N GLU A 228 -4.40 -25.15 9.75
CA GLU A 228 -5.66 -24.47 9.40
C GLU A 228 -5.45 -23.30 8.41
N THR A 229 -4.59 -23.49 7.41
CA THR A 229 -4.29 -22.45 6.40
C THR A 229 -5.57 -21.95 5.70
N GLU A 230 -6.54 -22.85 5.46
CA GLU A 230 -7.82 -22.48 4.85
C GLU A 230 -8.63 -21.50 5.70
N ARG A 231 -8.51 -21.57 7.03
CA ARG A 231 -9.27 -20.70 7.94
C ARG A 231 -8.92 -19.23 7.76
N VAL A 232 -7.64 -18.90 7.58
CA VAL A 232 -7.20 -17.53 7.27
C VAL A 232 -7.81 -17.07 5.94
N VAL A 233 -7.82 -17.95 4.94
CA VAL A 233 -8.37 -17.66 3.61
C VAL A 233 -9.88 -17.40 3.67
N GLU A 234 -10.62 -18.17 4.46
CA GLU A 234 -12.05 -17.95 4.73
C GLU A 234 -12.29 -16.60 5.42
N ILE A 235 -11.51 -16.26 6.46
CA ILE A 235 -11.66 -14.98 7.16
C ILE A 235 -11.41 -13.81 6.22
N VAL A 236 -10.40 -13.91 5.34
CA VAL A 236 -10.16 -12.89 4.32
C VAL A 236 -11.38 -12.76 3.40
N ARG A 237 -11.91 -13.88 2.88
CA ARG A 237 -13.05 -13.89 1.96
C ARG A 237 -14.35 -13.35 2.59
N ASP A 238 -14.70 -13.87 3.76
CA ASP A 238 -16.05 -13.74 4.32
C ASP A 238 -16.19 -12.56 5.28
N HIS A 239 -15.07 -12.07 5.84
CA HIS A 239 -15.07 -10.98 6.81
C HIS A 239 -14.25 -9.77 6.36
N VAL A 240 -12.98 -9.96 5.96
CA VAL A 240 -12.12 -8.84 5.55
C VAL A 240 -12.61 -8.20 4.26
N SER A 241 -12.95 -8.99 3.24
CA SER A 241 -13.36 -8.46 1.94
C SER A 241 -14.61 -7.58 2.01
N PRO A 242 -15.74 -7.99 2.64
CA PRO A 242 -16.90 -7.10 2.81
C PRO A 242 -16.54 -5.81 3.55
N ILE A 243 -15.78 -5.90 4.64
CA ILE A 243 -15.38 -4.73 5.43
C ILE A 243 -14.53 -3.76 4.61
N ALA A 244 -13.51 -4.26 3.90
CA ALA A 244 -12.64 -3.42 3.09
C ALA A 244 -13.41 -2.69 1.97
N ARG A 245 -14.42 -3.35 1.39
CA ARG A 245 -15.32 -2.73 0.40
C ARG A 245 -16.20 -1.66 1.01
N GLU A 246 -16.77 -1.90 2.18
CA GLU A 246 -17.58 -0.91 2.90
C GLU A 246 -16.76 0.33 3.26
N VAL A 247 -15.54 0.15 3.79
CA VAL A 247 -14.63 1.26 4.14
C VAL A 247 -14.16 2.03 2.90
N LEU A 248 -13.80 1.33 1.80
CA LEU A 248 -13.44 2.00 0.55
C LEU A 248 -14.63 2.75 -0.06
N GLY A 249 -15.82 2.14 -0.04
CA GLY A 249 -17.06 2.78 -0.50
C GLY A 249 -17.34 4.06 0.26
N PHE A 250 -17.28 4.01 1.60
CA PHE A 250 -17.39 5.18 2.46
C PHE A 250 -16.37 6.25 2.10
N TRP A 251 -15.09 5.89 1.94
CA TRP A 251 -14.05 6.86 1.58
C TRP A 251 -14.33 7.55 0.24
N LEU A 252 -14.75 6.80 -0.78
CA LEU A 252 -15.11 7.35 -2.09
C LEU A 252 -16.34 8.27 -1.99
N ASP A 253 -17.37 7.88 -1.25
CA ASP A 253 -18.63 8.62 -1.16
C ASP A 253 -18.53 9.87 -0.28
N VAL A 254 -17.79 9.78 0.83
CA VAL A 254 -17.76 10.82 1.87
C VAL A 254 -16.48 11.63 1.84
N CYS A 255 -15.32 10.99 1.70
CA CYS A 255 -14.03 11.69 1.77
C CYS A 255 -13.64 12.32 0.44
N VAL A 256 -13.91 11.63 -0.69
CA VAL A 256 -13.57 12.15 -2.03
C VAL A 256 -14.67 13.03 -2.60
N SER A 257 -15.93 12.59 -2.53
CA SER A 257 -17.06 13.32 -3.12
C SER A 257 -17.69 14.38 -2.20
N GLY A 258 -17.31 14.43 -0.92
CA GLY A 258 -17.81 15.43 0.02
C GLY A 258 -17.33 16.84 -0.31
N GLU A 259 -18.25 17.79 -0.49
CA GLU A 259 -17.91 19.20 -0.66
C GLU A 259 -17.33 19.76 0.64
N ARG A 260 -16.08 20.23 0.58
CA ARG A 260 -15.35 20.76 1.72
C ARG A 260 -14.55 22.00 1.33
N GLU A 261 -14.79 23.10 2.03
CA GLU A 261 -13.96 24.29 1.88
C GLU A 261 -12.80 24.24 2.89
N VAL A 262 -11.56 24.22 2.38
CA VAL A 262 -10.35 24.34 3.19
C VAL A 262 -9.82 25.77 3.06
N LYS A 263 -9.78 26.50 4.18
CA LYS A 263 -9.31 27.90 4.22
C LYS A 263 -7.78 27.99 4.22
N GLU A 264 -7.21 29.13 3.80
CA GLU A 264 -5.75 29.28 3.64
C GLU A 264 -4.90 28.90 4.88
N PRO A 265 -5.22 29.31 6.12
CA PRO A 265 -4.46 28.87 7.30
C PRO A 265 -4.50 27.35 7.52
N GLU A 266 -5.63 26.73 7.18
CA GLU A 266 -5.85 25.29 7.29
C GLU A 266 -5.08 24.53 6.20
N ARG A 267 -5.01 25.06 4.97
CA ARG A 267 -4.19 24.50 3.89
C ARG A 267 -2.71 24.43 4.28
N ALA A 268 -2.17 25.49 4.89
CA ALA A 268 -0.79 25.53 5.35
C ALA A 268 -0.50 24.48 6.45
N TYR A 269 -1.44 24.31 7.39
CA TYR A 269 -1.36 23.26 8.40
C TYR A 269 -1.36 21.86 7.78
N LEU A 270 -2.30 21.57 6.87
CA LEU A 270 -2.42 20.29 6.18
C LEU A 270 -1.16 19.97 5.39
N ALA A 271 -0.66 20.92 4.60
CA ALA A 271 0.56 20.75 3.82
C ALA A 271 1.75 20.33 4.70
N ARG A 272 1.91 20.98 5.86
CA ARG A 272 2.97 20.66 6.80
C ARG A 272 2.83 19.26 7.38
N ARG A 273 1.62 18.89 7.83
CA ARG A 273 1.36 17.58 8.43
C ARG A 273 1.46 16.45 7.41
N ASP A 274 0.92 16.65 6.22
CA ASP A 274 1.01 15.68 5.13
C ASP A 274 2.46 15.46 4.73
N GLN A 275 3.27 16.53 4.59
CA GLN A 275 4.69 16.39 4.26
C GLN A 275 5.45 15.59 5.32
N VAL A 276 5.19 15.84 6.62
CA VAL A 276 5.81 15.05 7.70
C VAL A 276 5.42 13.58 7.58
N SER A 277 4.13 13.29 7.32
CA SER A 277 3.61 11.93 7.14
C SER A 277 4.22 11.21 5.94
N LYS A 278 4.32 11.91 4.82
CA LYS A 278 4.92 11.45 3.57
C LYS A 278 6.41 11.15 3.76
N ASN A 279 7.17 12.06 4.34
CA ASN A 279 8.62 11.89 4.58
C ASN A 279 8.90 10.74 5.53
N LYS A 280 8.16 10.65 6.64
CA LYS A 280 8.35 9.55 7.61
C LYS A 280 7.98 8.20 7.03
N THR A 281 7.03 8.14 6.10
CA THR A 281 6.73 6.92 5.34
C THR A 281 7.94 6.51 4.50
N ILE A 282 8.55 7.44 3.74
CA ILE A 282 9.76 7.12 2.95
C ILE A 282 10.92 6.67 3.86
N GLU A 283 11.21 7.41 4.93
CA GLU A 283 12.35 7.14 5.81
C GLU A 283 12.22 5.82 6.56
N ALA A 284 11.10 5.64 7.26
CA ALA A 284 10.93 4.51 8.18
C ALA A 284 10.67 3.21 7.43
N ASP A 285 9.91 3.29 6.34
CA ASP A 285 9.41 2.12 5.64
C ASP A 285 10.32 1.76 4.46
N LEU A 286 10.40 2.64 3.48
CA LEU A 286 11.06 2.36 2.20
C LEU A 286 12.59 2.41 2.31
N GLY A 287 13.12 3.43 2.98
CA GLY A 287 14.56 3.67 3.11
C GLY A 287 15.28 2.61 3.94
N SER A 288 14.60 2.01 4.92
CA SER A 288 15.16 0.95 5.76
C SER A 288 15.00 -0.45 5.16
N SER A 289 13.89 -0.70 4.45
CA SER A 289 13.55 -2.05 3.98
C SER A 289 14.00 -2.34 2.55
N LEU A 290 13.83 -1.41 1.61
CA LEU A 290 14.11 -1.67 0.20
C LEU A 290 15.57 -2.04 -0.07
N PRO A 291 16.58 -1.35 0.51
CA PRO A 291 17.98 -1.71 0.27
C PRO A 291 18.30 -3.13 0.74
N ARG A 292 17.71 -3.58 1.85
CA ARG A 292 17.93 -4.92 2.40
C ARG A 292 17.37 -6.02 1.50
N LEU A 293 16.26 -5.76 0.82
CA LEU A 293 15.54 -6.78 0.03
C LEU A 293 16.00 -6.80 -1.42
N PHE A 294 16.19 -5.61 -1.99
CA PHE A 294 16.38 -5.41 -3.42
C PHE A 294 17.81 -4.98 -3.79
N GLY A 295 18.64 -4.65 -2.80
CA GLY A 295 19.93 -4.03 -2.99
C GLY A 295 19.83 -2.52 -3.22
N GLN A 296 20.94 -1.82 -2.96
CA GLN A 296 20.99 -0.36 -2.95
C GLN A 296 20.56 0.26 -4.30
N GLU A 297 21.02 -0.31 -5.41
CA GLU A 297 20.74 0.23 -6.75
C GLU A 297 19.23 0.25 -7.07
N VAL A 298 18.53 -0.84 -6.77
CA VAL A 298 17.09 -0.94 -7.00
C VAL A 298 16.33 -0.04 -6.03
N ALA A 299 16.76 -0.02 -4.76
CA ALA A 299 16.15 0.83 -3.74
C ALA A 299 16.24 2.32 -4.09
N ASP A 300 17.43 2.81 -4.45
CA ASP A 300 17.64 4.21 -4.83
C ASP A 300 16.76 4.62 -6.02
N ARG A 301 16.67 3.74 -7.02
CA ARG A 301 15.83 3.97 -8.20
C ARG A 301 14.35 4.09 -7.84
N VAL A 302 13.85 3.15 -7.02
CA VAL A 302 12.44 3.11 -6.60
C VAL A 302 12.11 4.30 -5.70
N ILE A 303 12.95 4.61 -4.70
CA ILE A 303 12.76 5.74 -3.79
C ILE A 303 12.72 7.05 -4.57
N LYS A 304 13.69 7.28 -5.46
CA LYS A 304 13.74 8.48 -6.30
C LYS A 304 12.50 8.64 -7.19
N ALA A 305 11.92 7.53 -7.65
CA ALA A 305 10.68 7.58 -8.42
C ALA A 305 9.48 7.97 -7.54
N LEU A 306 9.41 7.44 -6.31
CA LEU A 306 8.34 7.73 -5.36
C LEU A 306 8.41 9.15 -4.79
N GLU A 307 9.62 9.70 -4.56
CA GLU A 307 9.82 11.08 -4.11
C GLU A 307 9.08 12.11 -4.98
N LYS A 308 8.91 11.84 -6.28
CA LYS A 308 8.16 12.70 -7.20
C LYS A 308 6.68 12.88 -6.85
N PHE A 309 6.11 11.97 -6.07
CA PHE A 309 4.72 12.01 -5.61
C PHE A 309 4.64 12.45 -4.15
N TYR A 310 5.59 12.01 -3.32
CA TYR A 310 5.62 12.32 -1.89
C TYR A 310 6.14 13.74 -1.57
N ASN A 311 6.87 14.38 -2.49
CA ASN A 311 7.39 15.75 -2.32
C ASN A 311 6.59 16.81 -3.09
N ARG A 312 5.33 16.49 -3.46
CA ARG A 312 4.39 17.44 -4.07
C ARG A 312 3.59 18.19 -3.01
#